data_AF-A0A3B0NXQ1-F1
#
_entry.id   AF-A0A3B0NXQ1-F1
#
_cell.length_a   1.000
_cell.length_b   1.000
_cell.length_c   1.000
_cell.angle_alpha   90.00
_cell.angle_beta   90.00
_cell.angle_gamma   90.00
#
_symmetry.space_group_name_H-M   'P 1'
#
loop_
_entity.id
_entity.type
_entity.pdbx_description
1 polymer ?
#
loop_
_entity_poly.entity_id
_entity_poly.type
_entity_poly.pdbx_seq_one_letter_code
_entity_poly.pdbx_strand_id
1 'polypeptide(L)'
;MDTVISKILSQNPKMVLPVAGQAVGVIIAKEEMKNKYVIGVDTDQAIAAQGNKKELFFTSITKSLGQAAYDAIAKVATSQEADLSTNPVNELGGFQFGVLDGFQFEGFEKKWVDITKTYIGDKTKKMLADEALAAGRKEFDKLNENEKKW
;
A
#
# COMPACT_ATOMS: atom_id res chain seq x y z
N MET A 1 21.53 -2.02 6.32
CA MET A 1 20.49 -2.22 5.28
C MET A 1 21.04 -3.01 4.11
N ASP A 2 22.18 -2.62 3.53
CA ASP A 2 22.81 -3.35 2.41
C ASP A 2 23.08 -4.84 2.70
N THR A 3 23.56 -5.20 3.89
CA THR A 3 23.81 -6.61 4.25
C THR A 3 22.56 -7.49 4.13
N VAL A 4 21.40 -6.97 4.52
CA VAL A 4 20.12 -7.69 4.43
C VAL A 4 19.66 -7.78 2.99
N ILE A 5 19.78 -6.67 2.23
CA ILE A 5 19.45 -6.64 0.79
C ILE A 5 20.30 -7.67 0.03
N SER A 6 21.62 -7.66 0.22
CA SER A 6 22.52 -8.61 -0.42
C SER A 6 22.19 -10.06 -0.05
N LYS A 7 21.86 -10.33 1.22
CA LYS A 7 21.43 -11.67 1.67
C LYS A 7 20.12 -12.13 1.01
N ILE A 8 19.16 -11.22 0.80
CA ILE A 8 17.91 -11.56 0.12
C ILE A 8 18.18 -11.80 -1.36
N LEU A 9 18.93 -10.92 -2.03
CA LEU A 9 19.22 -11.03 -3.46
C LEU A 9 20.09 -12.26 -3.78
N SER A 10 20.97 -12.68 -2.85
CA SER A 10 21.76 -13.90 -3.01
C SER A 10 20.92 -15.18 -3.00
N GLN A 11 19.69 -15.15 -2.49
CA GLN A 11 18.74 -16.28 -2.60
C GLN A 11 18.11 -16.38 -4.00
N ASN A 12 18.51 -15.49 -4.93
CA ASN A 12 18.02 -15.43 -6.29
C ASN A 12 16.48 -15.35 -6.42
N PRO A 13 15.79 -14.46 -5.67
CA PRO A 13 14.34 -14.32 -5.75
C PRO A 13 13.91 -13.83 -7.13
N LYS A 14 12.71 -14.21 -7.57
CA LYS A 14 12.11 -13.66 -8.81
C LYS A 14 11.42 -12.33 -8.56
N MET A 15 10.97 -12.10 -7.33
CA MET A 15 10.26 -10.91 -6.89
C MET A 15 10.67 -10.58 -5.46
N VAL A 16 10.76 -9.29 -5.14
CA VAL A 16 11.13 -8.80 -3.80
C VAL A 16 10.07 -7.82 -3.30
N LEU A 17 9.68 -7.96 -2.03
CA LEU A 17 8.82 -7.00 -1.32
C LEU A 17 9.65 -6.32 -0.21
N PRO A 18 10.32 -5.19 -0.50
CA PRO A 18 11.03 -4.43 0.50
C PRO A 18 10.10 -3.55 1.34
N VAL A 19 9.63 -4.08 2.47
CA VAL A 19 8.79 -3.34 3.44
C VAL A 19 9.64 -2.38 4.30
N ALA A 20 10.23 -1.37 3.64
CA ALA A 20 10.96 -0.29 4.28
C ALA A 20 11.12 0.85 3.26
N GLY A 21 10.14 1.75 3.15
CA GLY A 21 10.01 2.79 2.11
C GLY A 21 11.25 3.10 1.24
N GLN A 22 12.32 3.64 1.84
CA GLN A 22 13.56 4.01 1.11
C GLN A 22 14.37 2.83 0.57
N ALA A 23 14.29 1.65 1.17
CA ALA A 23 14.99 0.44 0.75
C ALA A 23 14.60 0.01 -0.67
N VAL A 24 13.40 0.35 -1.13
CA VAL A 24 12.96 0.07 -2.51
C VAL A 24 13.91 0.73 -3.51
N GLY A 25 14.24 2.00 -3.30
CA GLY A 25 15.18 2.76 -4.14
C GLY A 25 16.58 2.14 -4.14
N VAL A 26 17.05 1.68 -2.98
CA VAL A 26 18.35 0.99 -2.85
C VAL A 26 18.34 -0.34 -3.59
N ILE A 27 17.28 -1.13 -3.50
CA ILE A 27 17.17 -2.43 -4.16
C ILE A 27 17.12 -2.29 -5.68
N ILE A 28 16.25 -1.45 -6.22
CA ILE A 28 16.10 -1.32 -7.68
C ILE A 28 17.36 -0.77 -8.37
N ALA A 29 18.25 -0.13 -7.61
CA ALA A 29 19.56 0.32 -8.07
C ALA A 29 20.60 -0.81 -8.18
N LYS A 30 20.40 -1.97 -7.54
CA LYS A 30 21.32 -3.11 -7.58
C LYS A 30 21.28 -3.81 -8.94
N GLU A 31 22.45 -4.22 -9.45
CA GLU A 31 22.57 -4.98 -10.70
C GLU A 31 21.91 -6.36 -10.59
N GLU A 32 21.91 -6.92 -9.39
CA GLU A 32 21.28 -8.19 -9.05
C GLU A 32 19.75 -8.16 -9.27
N MET A 33 19.13 -6.98 -9.42
CA MET A 33 17.72 -6.85 -9.81
C MET A 33 17.44 -7.06 -11.30
N LYS A 34 18.47 -7.30 -12.13
CA LYS A 34 18.29 -7.64 -13.53
C LYS A 34 17.39 -8.87 -13.67
N ASN A 35 16.32 -8.76 -14.46
CA ASN A 35 15.29 -9.79 -14.67
C ASN A 35 14.51 -10.20 -13.41
N LYS A 36 14.48 -9.36 -12.36
CA LYS A 36 13.66 -9.53 -11.17
C LYS A 36 12.61 -8.43 -11.09
N TYR A 37 11.61 -8.64 -10.25
CA TYR A 37 10.56 -7.65 -10.01
C TYR A 37 10.51 -7.20 -8.56
N VAL A 38 9.87 -6.06 -8.34
CA VAL A 38 9.64 -5.51 -7.01
C VAL A 38 8.16 -5.24 -6.79
N ILE A 39 7.72 -5.41 -5.55
CA ILE A 39 6.44 -4.90 -5.05
C ILE A 39 6.76 -3.65 -4.21
N GLY A 40 6.31 -2.48 -4.65
CA GLY A 40 6.43 -1.24 -3.89
C GLY A 40 5.53 -1.22 -2.65
N VAL A 41 5.76 -0.26 -1.74
CA VAL A 41 4.97 -0.08 -0.52
C VAL A 41 4.58 1.38 -0.29
N ASP A 42 3.49 1.56 0.45
CA ASP A 42 2.89 2.82 0.93
C ASP A 42 2.31 3.71 -0.18
N THR A 43 2.97 3.83 -1.33
CA THR A 43 2.53 4.63 -2.49
C THR A 43 2.84 3.89 -3.80
N ASP A 44 2.39 4.42 -4.94
CA ASP A 44 2.88 3.99 -6.25
C ASP A 44 4.35 4.40 -6.45
N GLN A 45 5.26 3.60 -5.90
CA GLN A 45 6.70 3.86 -5.95
C GLN A 45 7.30 3.72 -7.34
N ALA A 46 6.58 3.11 -8.29
CA ALA A 46 7.00 3.04 -9.69
C ALA A 46 6.99 4.44 -10.35
N ILE A 47 6.15 5.36 -9.88
CA ILE A 47 6.11 6.74 -10.36
C ILE A 47 7.37 7.50 -9.94
N ALA A 48 7.88 7.23 -8.73
CA ALA A 48 9.10 7.85 -8.22
C ALA A 48 10.38 7.26 -8.84
N ALA A 49 10.31 6.02 -9.33
CA ALA A 49 11.42 5.34 -9.97
C ALA A 49 11.81 6.01 -11.30
N GLN A 50 13.10 6.30 -11.45
CA GLN A 50 13.64 7.00 -12.62
C GLN A 50 13.99 6.03 -13.75
N GLY A 51 13.80 6.48 -15.00
CA GLY A 51 14.20 5.75 -16.21
C GLY A 51 13.56 4.36 -16.33
N ASN A 52 14.35 3.38 -16.76
CA ASN A 52 13.90 1.99 -16.94
C ASN A 52 13.63 1.25 -15.62
N LYS A 53 13.99 1.81 -14.46
CA LYS A 53 13.76 1.15 -13.16
C LYS A 53 12.28 1.07 -12.79
N LYS A 54 11.46 1.97 -13.34
CA LYS A 54 9.99 1.89 -13.26
C LYS A 54 9.45 0.56 -13.79
N GLU A 55 10.12 -0.03 -14.79
CA GLU A 55 9.71 -1.28 -15.42
C GLU A 55 9.99 -2.53 -14.56
N LEU A 56 10.61 -2.36 -13.39
CA LEU A 56 10.82 -3.45 -12.43
C LEU A 56 9.60 -3.67 -11.52
N PHE A 57 8.66 -2.74 -11.47
CA PHE A 57 7.54 -2.78 -10.54
C PHE A 57 6.42 -3.68 -11.07
N PHE A 58 6.20 -4.80 -10.38
CA PHE A 58 5.06 -5.67 -10.63
C PHE A 58 3.76 -5.04 -10.12
N THR A 59 3.80 -4.39 -8.95
CA THR A 59 2.73 -3.57 -8.38
C THR A 59 3.32 -2.80 -7.20
N SER A 60 2.52 -1.97 -6.53
CA SER A 60 2.81 -1.44 -5.21
C SER A 60 1.61 -1.62 -4.31
N ILE A 61 1.82 -2.05 -3.06
CA ILE A 61 0.79 -2.07 -2.02
C ILE A 61 0.69 -0.65 -1.49
N THR A 62 -0.41 0.04 -1.79
CA THR A 62 -0.63 1.42 -1.35
C THR A 62 -1.25 1.45 0.04
N LYS A 63 -0.83 2.43 0.82
CA LYS A 63 -1.49 2.83 2.07
C LYS A 63 -1.81 4.31 1.93
N SER A 64 -3.08 4.62 1.67
CA SER A 64 -3.59 5.95 1.41
C SER A 64 -3.67 6.77 2.71
N LEU A 65 -2.53 7.00 3.37
CA LEU A 65 -2.44 7.79 4.61
C LEU A 65 -3.04 9.20 4.44
N GLY A 66 -2.91 9.78 3.25
CA GLY A 66 -3.56 11.05 2.92
C GLY A 66 -5.09 10.99 2.94
N GLN A 67 -5.68 9.89 2.46
CA GLN A 67 -7.13 9.68 2.54
C GLN A 67 -7.57 9.48 3.99
N ALA A 68 -6.85 8.65 4.75
CA ALA A 68 -7.16 8.40 6.16
C ALA A 68 -7.09 9.70 6.99
N ALA A 69 -6.04 10.51 6.79
CA ALA A 69 -5.91 11.80 7.44
C ALA A 69 -7.01 12.78 7.00
N TYR A 70 -7.34 12.81 5.70
CA TYR A 70 -8.43 13.64 5.20
C TYR A 70 -9.78 13.26 5.81
N ASP A 71 -10.11 11.96 5.88
CA ASP A 71 -11.37 11.47 6.44
C ASP A 71 -11.52 11.90 7.91
N ALA A 72 -10.47 11.72 8.70
CA ALA A 72 -10.45 12.12 10.11
C ALA A 72 -10.59 13.65 10.27
N ILE A 73 -9.76 14.44 9.56
CA ILE A 73 -9.78 15.91 9.64
C ILE A 73 -11.12 16.46 9.15
N ALA A 74 -11.63 15.97 8.02
CA ALA A 74 -12.90 16.43 7.47
C ALA A 74 -14.05 16.16 8.43
N LYS A 75 -14.09 14.98 9.07
CA LYS A 75 -15.14 14.66 10.05
C LYS A 75 -15.03 15.53 11.30
N VAL A 76 -13.84 15.77 11.84
CA VAL A 76 -13.65 16.71 12.96
C VAL A 76 -14.07 18.12 12.57
N ALA A 77 -13.63 18.62 11.41
CA ALA A 77 -13.89 19.99 10.96
C ALA A 77 -15.36 20.27 10.62
N THR A 78 -16.15 19.23 10.30
CA THR A 78 -17.57 19.36 9.95
C THR A 78 -18.52 18.99 11.10
N SER A 79 -18.00 18.48 12.21
CA SER A 79 -18.80 18.16 13.40
C SER A 79 -18.95 19.39 14.28
N GLN A 80 -20.06 19.50 15.03
CA GLN A 80 -20.16 20.52 16.06
C GLN A 80 -19.34 20.12 17.29
N GLU A 81 -18.77 21.09 18.00
CA GLU A 81 -17.97 20.83 19.20
C GLU A 81 -18.75 20.02 20.24
N ALA A 82 -20.03 20.36 20.43
CA ALA A 82 -20.93 19.63 21.33
C ALA A 82 -21.06 18.14 20.94
N ASP A 83 -21.04 17.81 19.65
CA ASP A 83 -21.12 16.42 19.19
C ASP A 83 -19.82 15.66 19.49
N LEU A 84 -18.68 16.34 19.35
CA LEU A 84 -17.36 15.76 19.63
C LEU A 84 -17.08 15.58 21.12
N SER A 85 -17.68 16.40 21.99
CA SER A 85 -17.42 16.40 23.43
C SER A 85 -18.39 15.52 24.23
N THR A 86 -19.62 15.31 23.73
CA THR A 86 -20.69 14.68 24.54
C THR A 86 -20.67 13.16 24.47
N ASN A 87 -20.38 12.58 23.30
CA ASN A 87 -20.34 11.13 23.10
C ASN A 87 -19.16 10.73 22.20
N PRO A 88 -18.65 9.49 22.32
CA PRO A 88 -17.73 8.92 21.35
C PRO A 88 -18.30 8.92 19.94
N VAL A 89 -17.51 9.41 18.98
CA VAL A 89 -17.87 9.44 17.56
C VAL A 89 -17.34 8.19 16.88
N ASN A 90 -18.24 7.26 16.55
CA ASN A 90 -17.89 5.97 15.96
C ASN A 90 -17.13 6.10 14.64
N GLU A 91 -17.50 7.06 13.80
CA GLU A 91 -16.83 7.31 12.51
C GLU A 91 -15.44 7.93 12.67
N LEU A 92 -15.06 8.33 13.88
CA LEU A 92 -13.71 8.71 14.27
C LEU A 92 -13.04 7.65 15.15
N GLY A 93 -13.55 6.41 15.14
CA GLY A 93 -12.97 5.33 15.94
C GLY A 93 -13.18 5.49 17.44
N GLY A 94 -14.30 6.11 17.85
CA GLY A 94 -14.62 6.33 19.26
C GLY A 94 -13.97 7.57 19.88
N PHE A 95 -13.44 8.47 19.05
CA PHE A 95 -12.89 9.75 19.51
C PHE A 95 -13.92 10.54 20.33
N GLN A 96 -13.46 11.15 21.42
CA GLN A 96 -14.21 12.13 22.21
C GLN A 96 -13.27 13.23 22.68
N PHE A 97 -13.60 14.48 22.34
CA PHE A 97 -12.75 15.64 22.60
C PHE A 97 -12.45 15.81 24.09
N GLY A 98 -11.16 15.85 24.43
CA GLY A 98 -10.68 15.99 25.81
C GLY A 98 -10.81 14.74 26.68
N VAL A 99 -11.29 13.61 26.12
CA VAL A 99 -11.55 12.38 26.89
C VAL A 99 -10.82 11.16 26.30
N LEU A 100 -10.98 10.88 25.01
CA LEU A 100 -10.46 9.65 24.37
C LEU A 100 -9.93 9.91 22.96
N ASP A 101 -8.79 9.31 22.65
CA ASP A 101 -8.30 9.19 21.28
C ASP A 101 -9.11 8.16 20.49
N GLY A 102 -9.36 8.47 19.23
CA GLY A 102 -10.04 7.57 18.30
C GLY A 102 -9.09 6.63 17.58
N PHE A 103 -9.51 5.38 17.38
CA PHE A 103 -8.76 4.39 16.59
C PHE A 103 -9.61 3.87 15.44
N GLN A 104 -9.22 4.22 14.23
CA GLN A 104 -9.89 3.77 13.01
C GLN A 104 -9.08 2.67 12.34
N PHE A 105 -9.75 1.56 12.06
CA PHE A 105 -9.21 0.44 11.30
C PHE A 105 -10.06 0.27 10.05
N GLU A 106 -9.60 0.87 8.97
CA GLU A 106 -10.29 0.86 7.70
C GLU A 106 -9.36 0.29 6.62
N GLY A 107 -9.97 -0.30 5.59
CA GLY A 107 -9.23 -1.07 4.60
C GLY A 107 -9.63 -0.73 3.18
N PHE A 108 -9.80 -1.78 2.39
CA PHE A 108 -10.04 -1.69 0.96
C PHE A 108 -11.28 -0.86 0.60
N GLU A 109 -12.39 -1.03 1.32
CA GLU A 109 -13.66 -0.36 1.02
C GLU A 109 -13.60 1.17 1.20
N LYS A 110 -12.82 1.63 2.19
CA LYS A 110 -12.56 3.06 2.40
C LYS A 110 -11.41 3.60 1.55
N LYS A 111 -10.82 2.76 0.69
CA LYS A 111 -9.65 3.11 -0.13
C LYS A 111 -8.41 3.47 0.69
N TRP A 112 -8.33 2.99 1.93
CA TRP A 112 -7.18 3.21 2.79
C TRP A 112 -5.99 2.35 2.39
N VAL A 113 -6.25 1.23 1.71
CA VAL A 113 -5.22 0.42 1.07
C VAL A 113 -5.71 -0.09 -0.28
N ASP A 114 -4.78 -0.30 -1.20
CA ASP A 114 -5.04 -0.90 -2.52
C ASP A 114 -3.72 -1.46 -3.08
N ILE A 115 -3.76 -1.93 -4.33
CA ILE A 115 -2.60 -2.24 -5.14
C ILE A 115 -2.61 -1.42 -6.42
N THR A 116 -1.43 -1.08 -6.94
CA THR A 116 -1.32 -0.36 -8.21
C THR A 116 -1.33 -1.32 -9.41
N LYS A 117 -1.50 -0.76 -10.60
CA LYS A 117 -1.20 -1.48 -11.85
C LYS A 117 0.25 -1.92 -11.93
N THR A 118 0.54 -2.88 -12.81
CA THR A 118 1.92 -3.23 -13.16
C THR A 118 2.55 -2.23 -14.12
N TYR A 119 3.85 -2.00 -13.92
CA TYR A 119 4.68 -1.12 -14.75
C TYR A 119 5.71 -1.88 -15.58
N ILE A 120 5.67 -3.23 -15.57
CA ILE A 120 6.58 -4.08 -16.34
C ILE A 120 6.64 -3.63 -17.81
N GLY A 121 7.85 -3.38 -18.32
CA GLY A 121 8.07 -2.88 -19.68
C GLY A 121 7.89 -3.93 -20.77
N ASP A 122 8.23 -5.18 -20.46
CA ASP A 122 8.01 -6.33 -21.34
C ASP A 122 6.51 -6.56 -21.55
N LYS A 123 6.02 -6.42 -22.79
CA LYS A 123 4.59 -6.48 -23.11
C LYS A 123 3.94 -7.81 -22.74
N THR A 124 4.61 -8.92 -23.00
CA THR A 124 4.07 -10.26 -22.70
C THR A 124 3.97 -10.47 -21.20
N LYS A 125 5.02 -10.12 -20.46
CA LYS A 125 5.03 -10.26 -19.00
C LYS A 125 4.10 -9.26 -18.31
N LYS A 126 3.95 -8.07 -18.89
CA LYS A 126 2.97 -7.08 -18.43
C LYS A 126 1.56 -7.62 -18.52
N MET A 127 1.18 -8.20 -19.66
CA MET A 127 -0.13 -8.82 -19.85
C MET A 127 -0.38 -9.92 -18.81
N LEU A 128 0.59 -10.83 -18.61
CA LEU A 128 0.50 -11.88 -17.59
C LEU A 128 0.38 -11.31 -16.16
N ALA A 129 1.10 -10.22 -15.87
CA ALA A 129 1.02 -9.55 -14.58
C ALA A 129 -0.34 -8.88 -14.36
N ASP A 130 -0.86 -8.16 -15.36
CA ASP A 130 -2.19 -7.54 -15.30
C ASP A 130 -3.29 -8.61 -15.11
N GLU A 131 -3.19 -9.75 -15.80
CA GLU A 131 -4.07 -10.91 -15.61
C GLU A 131 -3.97 -11.50 -14.20
N ALA A 132 -2.76 -11.66 -13.66
CA ALA A 132 -2.54 -12.18 -12.32
C ALA A 132 -3.11 -11.24 -11.24
N LEU A 133 -2.92 -9.93 -11.38
CA LEU A 133 -3.49 -8.93 -10.48
C LEU A 133 -5.02 -8.93 -10.54
N ALA A 134 -5.61 -9.02 -11.74
CA ALA A 134 -7.05 -9.10 -11.91
C ALA A 134 -7.63 -10.39 -11.31
N ALA A 135 -6.97 -11.54 -11.50
CA ALA A 135 -7.35 -12.80 -10.89
C ALA A 135 -7.28 -12.73 -9.36
N GLY A 136 -6.19 -12.19 -8.80
CA GLY A 136 -6.04 -11.98 -7.36
C GLY A 136 -7.13 -11.07 -6.79
N ARG A 137 -7.46 -9.97 -7.49
CA ARG A 137 -8.56 -9.08 -7.12
C ARG A 137 -9.90 -9.81 -7.10
N LYS A 138 -10.19 -10.61 -8.13
CA LYS A 138 -11.42 -11.40 -8.19
C LYS A 138 -11.56 -12.36 -7.02
N GLU A 139 -10.48 -13.01 -6.58
CA GLU A 139 -10.53 -13.88 -5.40
C GLU A 139 -10.67 -13.07 -4.10
N PHE A 140 -9.97 -11.94 -3.98
CA PHE A 140 -10.12 -11.04 -2.83
C PHE A 140 -11.55 -10.53 -2.69
N ASP A 141 -12.21 -10.16 -3.78
CA ASP A 141 -13.58 -9.64 -3.75
C ASP A 141 -14.58 -10.68 -3.23
N LYS A 142 -14.30 -11.99 -3.39
CA LYS A 142 -15.14 -13.08 -2.85
C LYS A 142 -15.01 -13.26 -1.33
N LEU A 143 -13.94 -12.76 -0.72
CA LEU A 143 -13.75 -12.87 0.72
C LEU A 143 -14.87 -12.12 1.46
N ASN A 144 -15.33 -12.68 2.57
CA ASN A 144 -16.31 -12.02 3.43
C ASN A 144 -15.66 -10.90 4.25
N GLU A 145 -16.46 -10.08 4.94
CA GLU A 145 -15.97 -8.95 5.73
C GLU A 145 -14.98 -9.35 6.81
N ASN A 146 -15.17 -10.51 7.46
CA ASN A 146 -14.26 -10.97 8.52
C ASN A 146 -12.92 -11.45 7.96
N GLU A 147 -12.91 -12.02 6.76
CA GLU A 147 -11.68 -12.40 6.04
C GLU A 147 -10.93 -11.18 5.49
N LYS A 148 -11.63 -10.07 5.29
CA LYS A 148 -11.06 -8.78 4.86
C LYS A 148 -10.61 -7.89 6.04
N LYS A 149 -10.99 -8.23 7.27
CA LYS A 149 -10.51 -7.55 8.49
C LYS A 149 -9.12 -8.06 8.84
N TRP A 150 -8.17 -7.14 8.97
CA TRP A 150 -6.78 -7.38 9.38
C TRP A 150 -6.43 -6.65 10.68
#